data_AF-A0A1H3T3K9-F1
#
_entry.id   AF-A0A1H3T3K9-F1
#
_cell.length_a   1.000
_cell.length_b   1.000
_cell.length_c   1.000
_cell.angle_alpha   90.00
_cell.angle_beta   90.00
_cell.angle_gamma   90.00
#
_symmetry.space_group_name_H-M   'P 1'
#
loop_
_entity.id
_entity.type
_entity.pdbx_description
1 polymer ?
#
loop_
_entity_poly.entity_id
_entity_poly.type
_entity_poly.pdbx_seq_one_letter_code
_entity_poly.pdbx_strand_id
1 'polypeptide(L)' 'MNTDDVDNDAALVPRLRVIEEQPLDQRATAYAQVHDELKARLEGGDVSPSDG' A
#
# COMPACT_ATOMS: atom_id res chain seq x y z
N MET A 1 -15.57 2.26 -7.78
CA MET A 1 -14.52 1.50 -7.06
C MET A 1 -13.73 0.77 -8.13
N ASN A 2 -12.45 1.09 -8.30
CA ASN A 2 -11.59 0.35 -9.22
C ASN A 2 -11.41 -1.06 -8.67
N THR A 3 -11.55 -2.10 -9.50
CA THR A 3 -11.40 -3.50 -9.05
C THR A 3 -9.99 -3.77 -8.53
N ASP A 4 -9.00 -3.07 -9.08
CA ASP A 4 -7.60 -3.14 -8.66
C ASP A 4 -7.38 -2.65 -7.22
N ASP A 5 -8.17 -1.67 -6.74
CA ASP A 5 -8.05 -1.19 -5.36
C ASP A 5 -8.54 -2.26 -4.37
N VAL A 6 -9.63 -2.96 -4.71
CA VAL A 6 -10.20 -4.02 -3.88
C VAL A 6 -9.25 -5.21 -3.73
N ASP A 7 -8.59 -5.60 -4.82
CA ASP A 7 -7.61 -6.69 -4.81
C ASP A 7 -6.33 -6.29 -4.05
N ASN A 8 -5.92 -5.02 -4.11
CA ASN A 8 -4.79 -4.50 -3.34
C ASN A 8 -5.08 -4.42 -1.84
N ASP A 9 -6.28 -3.97 -1.45
CA ASP A 9 -6.73 -3.95 -0.06
C ASP A 9 -6.75 -5.36 0.54
N ALA A 10 -7.21 -6.35 -0.24
CA ALA A 10 -7.17 -7.76 0.15
C ALA A 10 -5.72 -8.29 0.31
N ALA A 11 -4.77 -7.80 -0.49
CA ALA A 11 -3.36 -8.19 -0.45
C ALA A 11 -2.55 -7.47 0.65
N LEU A 12 -3.05 -6.37 1.22
CA LEU A 12 -2.35 -5.60 2.25
C LEU A 12 -2.18 -6.39 3.55
N VAL A 13 -3.25 -7.06 4.01
CA VAL A 13 -3.24 -7.82 5.28
C VAL A 13 -2.19 -8.95 5.28
N PRO A 14 -2.08 -9.80 4.24
CA PRO A 14 -0.99 -10.77 4.12
C PRO A 14 0.41 -10.13 4.17
N ARG A 15 0.60 -8.99 3.48
CA ARG A 15 1.88 -8.26 3.49
C ARG A 15 2.27 -7.78 4.87
N LEU A 16 1.33 -7.22 5.64
CA LEU A 16 1.60 -6.76 7.01
C LEU A 16 1.99 -7.91 7.94
N ARG A 17 1.39 -9.10 7.80
CA ARG A 17 1.78 -10.28 8.58
C ARG A 17 3.23 -10.68 8.35
N VAL A 18 3.70 -10.64 7.09
CA VAL A 18 5.10 -10.94 6.77
C VAL A 18 6.05 -9.94 7.45
N ILE A 19 5.65 -8.66 7.59
CA ILE A 19 6.44 -7.66 8.31
C ILE A 19 6.46 -7.94 9.81
N GLU A 20 5.34 -8.37 10.37
CA GLU A 20 5.23 -8.71 11.80
C GLU A 20 6.05 -9.95 12.19
N GLU A 21 6.44 -10.79 11.23
CA GLU A 21 7.34 -11.93 11.45
C GLU A 21 8.82 -11.52 11.44
N GLN A 22 9.15 -10.30 10.99
CA GLN A 22 10.53 -9.81 10.94
C GLN A 22 11.05 -9.38 12.33
N PRO A 23 12.38 -9.34 12.51
CA PRO A 23 13.02 -8.70 13.66
C PRO A 23 12.57 -7.25 13.86
N LEU A 24 12.46 -6.82 15.12
CA LEU A 24 11.87 -5.52 15.49
C LEU A 24 12.58 -4.34 14.83
N ASP A 25 13.90 -4.40 14.71
CA ASP A 25 14.77 -3.40 14.08
C ASP A 25 14.52 -3.23 12.57
N GLN A 26 13.90 -4.22 11.92
CA GLN A 26 13.60 -4.21 10.48
C GLN A 26 12.18 -3.75 10.16
N ARG A 27 11.24 -3.89 11.11
CA ARG A 27 9.82 -3.60 10.90
C ARG A 27 9.56 -2.15 10.51
N ALA A 28 10.25 -1.21 11.16
CA ALA A 28 10.05 0.22 10.89
C ALA A 28 10.33 0.56 9.42
N THR A 29 11.44 0.05 8.87
CA THR A 29 11.82 0.23 7.47
C THR A 29 10.80 -0.43 6.53
N ALA A 30 10.37 -1.65 6.84
CA ALA A 30 9.41 -2.38 6.01
C ALA A 30 8.02 -1.71 5.99
N TYR A 31 7.55 -1.20 7.13
CA TYR A 31 6.30 -0.44 7.19
C TYR A 31 6.40 0.89 6.44
N ALA A 32 7.54 1.59 6.52
CA ALA A 32 7.76 2.82 5.77
C ALA A 32 7.64 2.56 4.25
N GLN A 33 8.21 1.47 3.74
CA GLN A 33 8.09 1.09 2.33
C GLN A 33 6.64 0.84 1.91
N VAL A 34 5.86 0.10 2.71
CA VAL A 34 4.44 -0.15 2.42
C VAL A 34 3.65 1.16 2.45
N HIS A 35 3.92 2.03 3.42
CA HIS A 35 3.28 3.34 3.51
C HIS A 35 3.59 4.21 2.28
N ASP A 36 4.85 4.27 1.85
CA ASP A 36 5.27 5.06 0.69
C ASP A 36 4.63 4.54 -0.61
N GLU A 37 4.51 3.21 -0.76
CA GLU A 37 3.82 2.58 -1.88
C GLU A 37 2.33 2.97 -1.91
N LEU A 38 1.64 2.88 -0.77
CA LEU A 38 0.23 3.24 -0.66
C LEU A 38 0.00 4.74 -0.92
N LYS A 39 0.87 5.59 -0.36
CA LYS A 39 0.83 7.04 -0.57
C LYS A 39 0.99 7.38 -2.04
N ALA A 40 1.99 6.82 -2.72
CA ALA A 40 2.22 7.05 -4.14
C ALA A 40 1.01 6.64 -5.01
N ARG A 41 0.29 5.57 -4.61
CA ARG A 41 -0.94 5.15 -5.30
C ARG A 41 -2.09 6.11 -5.08
N LEU A 42 -2.28 6.59 -3.86
CA LEU A 42 -3.32 7.59 -3.59
C LEU A 42 -3.03 8.89 -4.36
N GLU A 43 -1.77 9.33 -4.36
CA GLU A 43 -1.33 10.52 -5.12
C GLU A 43 -1.43 10.31 -6.65
N GLY A 44 -1.17 9.09 -7.14
CA GLY A 44 -1.22 8.75 -8.57
C GLY A 44 -2.58 8.28 -9.08
N GLY A 45 -3.52 7.91 -8.21
CA GLY A 45 -4.88 7.51 -8.53
C GLY A 45 -5.88 8.67 -8.48
N ASP A 46 -5.55 9.73 -7.73
CA ASP A 46 -6.34 10.98 -7.65
C ASP A 46 -6.22 11.85 -8.92
N VAL A 47 -5.30 11.51 -9.83
CA VAL A 47 -5.30 12.01 -11.22
C VAL A 47 -6.27 11.20 -12.10
N SER A 48 -7.53 11.10 -11.67
CA SER A 48 -8.58 10.84 -12.65
C SER A 48 -8.69 12.09 -13.53
N PRO A 49 -8.55 11.99 -14.87
CA PRO A 49 -8.80 13.10 -15.77
C PRO A 49 -10.30 13.42 -15.75
N SER A 50 -10.71 14.19 -14.76
CA SER A 50 -11.94 14.97 -14.80
C SER A 50 -11.64 16.26 -15.56
N ASP A 51 -11.22 16.13 -16.81
CA ASP A 51 -11.10 17.27 -17.73
C ASP A 51 -11.38 16.76 -19.16
N GLY A 52 -12.60 17.05 -19.65
CA GLY A 52 -13.11 16.66 -20.96
C GLY A 52 -14.61 16.42 -21.00
#